data_AF-A0A1L1PMX5-F1
#
_entry.id   AF-A0A1L1PMX5-F1
#
_cell.length_a   1.000
_cell.length_b   1.000
_cell.length_c   1.000
_cell.angle_alpha   90.00
_cell.angle_beta   90.00
_cell.angle_gamma   90.00
#
_symmetry.space_group_name_H-M   'P 1'
#
loop_
_entity.id
_entity.type
_entity.pdbx_description
1 polymer ?
#
loop_
_entity_poly.entity_id
_entity_poly.type
_entity_poly.pdbx_seq_one_letter_code
_entity_poly.pdbx_strand_id
1 'polypeptide(L)'
;MIQLLEEGLVNASLKTVDKLARALGVTAGSLMGRRPVARQEGEALIEEVVARNLVSTRKRLKLTQQNLSQQSGVNISVIAHIERQARNPSLLTLAKLAASLDLSLEALLTDSSS
;
A
#
# COMPACT_ATOMS: atom_id res chain seq x y z
N MET A 1 -1.95 3.70 18.44
CA MET A 1 -1.97 2.80 17.27
C MET A 1 -1.04 3.28 16.16
N ILE A 2 -1.09 4.57 15.78
CA ILE A 2 -0.20 5.17 14.74
C ILE A 2 1.29 5.10 15.14
N GLN A 3 1.62 5.34 16.41
CA GLN A 3 3.00 5.31 16.92
C GLN A 3 3.67 3.92 16.86
N LEU A 4 2.88 2.84 16.95
CA LEU A 4 3.38 1.45 16.86
C LEU A 4 3.77 1.04 15.43
N LEU A 5 3.20 1.69 14.42
CA LEU A 5 3.55 1.51 13.02
C LEU A 5 4.86 2.23 12.68
N GLU A 6 5.09 3.41 13.28
CA GLU A 6 6.35 4.15 13.17
C GLU A 6 7.50 3.43 13.90
N GLU A 7 7.22 2.74 15.01
CA GLU A 7 8.20 1.96 15.78
C GLU A 7 8.50 0.57 15.20
N GLY A 8 7.83 0.16 14.11
CA GLY A 8 8.05 -1.15 13.47
C GLY A 8 7.56 -2.36 14.29
N LEU A 9 6.79 -2.13 15.35
CA LEU A 9 6.36 -3.15 16.31
C LEU A 9 5.15 -3.97 15.82
N VAL A 10 4.47 -3.56 14.75
CA VAL A 10 3.32 -4.29 14.18
C VAL A 10 3.54 -4.58 12.70
N ASN A 11 4.08 -5.76 12.39
CA ASN A 11 4.21 -6.28 11.03
C ASN A 11 2.87 -6.86 10.54
N ALA A 12 1.85 -6.01 10.38
CA ALA A 12 0.55 -6.42 9.85
C ALA A 12 0.61 -6.71 8.34
N SER A 13 -0.20 -7.66 7.88
CA SER A 13 -0.35 -7.96 6.45
C SER A 13 -1.44 -7.08 5.82
N LEU A 14 -1.32 -6.81 4.51
CA LEU A 14 -2.33 -6.04 3.76
C LEU A 14 -3.73 -6.65 3.91
N LYS A 15 -3.83 -7.98 3.82
CA LYS A 15 -5.09 -8.71 4.01
C LYS A 15 -5.71 -8.51 5.40
N THR A 16 -4.89 -8.40 6.44
CA THR A 16 -5.38 -8.14 7.81
C THR A 16 -5.98 -6.74 7.91
N VAL A 17 -5.31 -5.76 7.30
CA VAL A 17 -5.75 -4.36 7.27
C VAL A 17 -7.04 -4.21 6.49
N ASP A 18 -7.16 -4.86 5.33
CA ASP A 18 -8.41 -4.83 4.55
C ASP A 18 -9.56 -5.47 5.32
N LYS A 19 -9.35 -6.64 5.95
CA LYS A 19 -10.37 -7.25 6.82
C LYS A 19 -10.87 -6.31 7.92
N LEU A 20 -9.95 -5.61 8.58
CA LEU A 20 -10.29 -4.63 9.61
C LEU A 20 -11.07 -3.45 9.02
N ALA A 21 -10.63 -2.90 7.89
CA ALA A 21 -11.32 -1.85 7.17
C ALA A 21 -12.75 -2.26 6.78
N ARG A 22 -12.92 -3.51 6.29
CA ARG A 22 -14.24 -4.09 5.99
C ARG A 22 -15.15 -4.11 7.23
N ALA A 23 -14.63 -4.61 8.35
CA ALA A 23 -15.39 -4.73 9.59
C ALA A 23 -15.82 -3.37 10.15
N LEU A 24 -15.01 -2.33 9.90
CA LEU A 24 -15.27 -0.95 10.33
C LEU A 24 -16.07 -0.14 9.30
N GLY A 25 -16.36 -0.67 8.11
CA GLY A 25 -17.09 0.04 7.05
C GLY A 25 -16.30 1.20 6.41
N VAL A 26 -14.98 1.16 6.47
CA VAL A 26 -14.10 2.22 5.97
C VAL A 26 -13.11 1.71 4.93
N THR A 27 -12.48 2.61 4.19
CA THR A 27 -11.40 2.27 3.25
C THR A 27 -10.11 1.93 3.99
N ALA A 28 -9.29 1.03 3.42
CA ALA A 28 -8.02 0.63 4.03
C ALA A 28 -7.02 1.78 4.17
N GLY A 29 -6.97 2.70 3.20
CA GLY A 29 -6.14 3.91 3.27
C GLY A 29 -6.51 4.79 4.46
N SER A 30 -7.80 4.98 4.73
CA SER A 30 -8.26 5.84 5.82
C SER A 30 -7.91 5.33 7.22
N LEU A 31 -7.60 4.04 7.39
CA LEU A 31 -7.08 3.50 8.65
C LEU A 31 -5.68 4.03 8.97
N MET A 32 -4.90 4.38 7.95
CA MET A 32 -3.57 4.96 8.09
C MET A 32 -3.62 6.49 8.19
N GLY A 33 -4.73 7.10 7.76
CA GLY A 33 -4.98 8.53 7.80
C GLY A 33 -5.61 9.02 9.10
N ARG A 34 -5.88 10.33 9.15
CA ARG A 34 -6.51 10.98 10.32
C ARG A 34 -8.04 11.02 10.24
N ARG A 35 -8.61 10.77 9.07
CA ARG A 35 -10.06 10.88 8.81
C ARG A 35 -10.57 9.57 8.22
N PRO A 36 -11.50 8.88 8.91
CA PRO A 36 -12.18 7.72 8.35
C PRO A 36 -12.91 8.11 7.06
N VAL A 37 -12.78 7.27 6.03
CA VAL A 37 -13.51 7.42 4.76
C VAL A 37 -14.39 6.19 4.63
N ALA A 38 -15.71 6.40 4.53
CA ALA A 38 -16.66 5.32 4.37
C ALA A 38 -16.39 4.55 3.08
N ARG A 39 -16.46 3.22 3.16
CA ARG A 39 -16.35 2.38 1.97
C ARG A 39 -17.60 2.52 1.10
N GLN A 40 -17.42 2.57 -0.21
CA GLN A 40 -18.51 2.56 -1.18
C GLN A 40 -18.75 1.15 -1.75
N GLU A 41 -19.98 0.89 -2.18
CA GLU A 41 -20.30 -0.31 -2.95
C GLU A 41 -19.54 -0.30 -4.28
N GLY A 42 -18.95 -1.44 -4.65
CA GLY A 42 -18.16 -1.56 -5.88
C GLY A 42 -16.69 -1.13 -5.78
N GLU A 43 -16.18 -0.85 -4.56
CA GLU A 43 -14.75 -0.59 -4.37
C GLU A 43 -13.87 -1.74 -4.89
N ALA A 44 -12.77 -1.37 -5.54
CA ALA A 44 -11.77 -2.31 -6.01
C ALA A 44 -11.13 -3.10 -4.84
N LEU A 45 -10.58 -4.27 -5.15
CA LEU A 45 -9.80 -5.04 -4.19
C LEU A 45 -8.56 -4.24 -3.76
N ILE A 46 -8.18 -4.34 -2.49
CA ILE A 46 -7.04 -3.54 -1.98
C ILE A 46 -5.73 -3.90 -2.68
N GLU A 47 -5.56 -5.16 -3.08
CA GLU A 47 -4.41 -5.63 -3.83
C GLU A 47 -4.34 -4.96 -5.21
N GLU A 48 -5.50 -4.70 -5.82
CA GLU A 48 -5.60 -3.98 -7.09
C GLU A 48 -5.24 -2.51 -6.94
N VAL A 49 -5.80 -1.84 -5.92
CA VAL A 49 -5.48 -0.45 -5.60
C VAL A 49 -3.97 -0.28 -5.40
N VAL A 50 -3.36 -1.12 -4.55
CA VAL A 50 -1.92 -1.06 -4.27
C VAL A 50 -1.09 -1.31 -5.53
N ALA A 51 -1.40 -2.37 -6.30
CA ALA A 51 -0.66 -2.69 -7.52
C ALA A 51 -0.75 -1.55 -8.54
N ARG A 52 -1.95 -0.99 -8.74
CA ARG A 52 -2.20 0.12 -9.67
C ARG A 52 -1.43 1.37 -9.26
N ASN A 53 -1.52 1.78 -8.00
CA ASN A 53 -0.86 2.96 -7.46
C ASN A 53 0.67 2.83 -7.50
N LEU A 54 1.18 1.64 -7.19
CA LEU A 54 2.60 1.32 -7.25
C LEU A 54 3.12 1.43 -8.69
N VAL A 55 2.46 0.78 -9.65
CA VAL A 55 2.84 0.80 -11.06
C VAL A 55 2.75 2.21 -11.65
N SER A 56 1.65 2.92 -11.40
CA SER A 56 1.41 4.24 -11.97
C SER A 56 2.44 5.25 -11.46
N THR A 57 2.71 5.27 -10.15
CA THR A 57 3.68 6.18 -9.54
C THR A 57 5.10 5.86 -9.98
N ARG A 58 5.50 4.57 -9.96
CA ARG A 58 6.82 4.14 -10.43
C ARG A 58 7.06 4.57 -11.88
N LYS A 59 6.09 4.36 -12.77
CA LYS A 59 6.19 4.76 -14.18
C LYS A 59 6.22 6.28 -14.36
N ARG A 60 5.43 7.03 -13.60
CA ARG A 60 5.44 8.50 -13.59
C ARG A 60 6.80 9.06 -13.19
N LEU A 61 7.47 8.43 -12.24
CA LEU A 61 8.85 8.75 -11.82
C LEU A 61 9.93 8.16 -12.74
N LYS A 62 9.54 7.50 -13.86
CA LYS A 62 10.44 6.86 -14.83
C LYS A 62 11.36 5.79 -14.22
N LEU A 63 10.92 5.13 -13.15
CA LEU A 63 11.69 4.10 -12.46
C LEU A 63 11.43 2.71 -13.06
N THR A 64 12.48 1.91 -13.22
CA THR A 64 12.32 0.45 -13.41
C THR A 64 12.04 -0.24 -12.08
N GLN A 65 11.58 -1.50 -12.10
CA GLN A 65 11.46 -2.30 -10.86
C GLN A 65 12.82 -2.45 -10.15
N GLN A 66 13.92 -2.53 -10.91
CA GLN A 66 15.27 -2.57 -10.36
C GLN A 66 15.65 -1.27 -9.66
N ASN A 67 15.33 -0.10 -10.25
CA ASN A 67 15.60 1.18 -9.61
C ASN A 67 14.81 1.32 -8.31
N LEU A 68 13.51 0.96 -8.33
CA LEU A 68 12.68 0.99 -7.13
C LEU A 68 13.20 0.02 -6.06
N SER A 69 13.67 -1.16 -6.47
CA SER A 69 14.28 -2.14 -5.57
C SER A 69 15.51 -1.56 -4.85
N GLN A 70 16.41 -0.91 -5.60
CA GLN A 70 17.59 -0.27 -5.03
C GLN A 70 17.24 0.88 -4.08
N GLN A 71 16.25 1.70 -4.43
CA GLN A 71 15.85 2.85 -3.61
C GLN A 71 15.11 2.44 -2.33
N SER A 72 14.23 1.46 -2.41
CA SER A 72 13.40 1.01 -1.27
C SER A 72 14.08 -0.03 -0.37
N GLY A 73 15.14 -0.67 -0.86
CA GLY A 73 15.72 -1.87 -0.23
C GLY A 73 14.79 -3.10 -0.25
N VAL A 74 13.68 -3.05 -1.00
CA VAL A 74 12.76 -4.18 -1.19
C VAL A 74 13.24 -5.01 -2.37
N ASN A 75 13.25 -6.33 -2.23
CA ASN A 75 13.68 -7.23 -3.30
C ASN A 75 12.83 -7.03 -4.57
N ILE A 76 13.47 -6.96 -5.74
CA ILE A 76 12.82 -6.76 -7.04
C ILE A 76 11.71 -7.78 -7.34
N SER A 77 11.88 -9.04 -6.92
CA SER A 77 10.85 -10.09 -7.06
C SER A 77 9.63 -9.80 -6.20
N VAL A 78 9.80 -9.23 -5.01
CA VAL A 78 8.68 -8.81 -4.15
C VAL A 78 7.91 -7.68 -4.82
N ILE A 79 8.59 -6.69 -5.39
CA ILE A 79 7.95 -5.60 -6.16
C ILE A 79 7.16 -6.18 -7.33
N ALA A 80 7.78 -7.05 -8.13
CA ALA A 80 7.12 -7.70 -9.27
C ALA A 80 5.88 -8.49 -8.84
N HIS A 81 5.92 -9.22 -7.72
CA HIS A 81 4.75 -9.93 -7.21
C HIS A 81 3.65 -8.99 -6.74
N ILE A 82 3.97 -7.88 -6.09
CA ILE A 82 2.98 -6.87 -5.66
C ILE A 82 2.30 -6.26 -6.89
N GLU A 83 3.08 -5.83 -7.90
CA GLU A 83 2.54 -5.23 -9.13
C GLU A 83 1.62 -6.19 -9.92
N ARG A 84 1.76 -7.50 -9.70
CA ARG A 84 0.97 -8.56 -10.34
C ARG A 84 -0.10 -9.16 -9.42
N GLN A 85 -0.30 -8.60 -8.23
CA GLN A 85 -1.25 -9.08 -7.21
C GLN A 85 -0.98 -10.55 -6.76
N ALA A 86 0.26 -11.03 -6.93
CA ALA A 86 0.61 -12.43 -6.74
C ALA A 86 1.03 -12.78 -5.29
N ARG A 87 1.14 -11.78 -4.40
CA ARG A 87 1.55 -11.99 -3.00
C ARG A 87 0.91 -10.95 -2.09
N ASN A 88 0.57 -11.36 -0.86
CA ASN A 88 0.13 -10.47 0.22
C ASN A 88 1.35 -9.82 0.90
N PRO A 89 1.62 -8.51 0.67
CA PRO A 89 2.75 -7.83 1.30
C PRO A 89 2.45 -7.47 2.76
N SER A 90 3.51 -7.22 3.53
CA SER A 90 3.36 -6.56 4.83
C SER A 90 3.23 -5.05 4.67
N LEU A 91 2.60 -4.39 5.65
CA LEU A 91 2.56 -2.93 5.72
C LEU A 91 3.96 -2.31 5.78
N LEU A 92 4.92 -2.96 6.45
CA LEU A 92 6.31 -2.49 6.46
C LEU A 92 6.92 -2.48 5.05
N THR A 93 6.64 -3.50 4.25
CA THR A 93 7.11 -3.56 2.85
C THR A 93 6.46 -2.44 2.05
N LEU A 94 5.15 -2.24 2.19
CA LEU A 94 4.42 -1.18 1.50
C LEU A 94 4.89 0.21 1.93
N ALA A 95 5.20 0.42 3.21
CA ALA A 95 5.73 1.68 3.73
C ALA A 95 7.10 2.02 3.13
N LYS A 96 8.01 1.05 3.02
CA LYS A 96 9.31 1.24 2.35
C LYS A 96 9.14 1.65 0.89
N LEU A 97 8.21 1.00 0.18
CA LEU A 97 7.92 1.33 -1.22
C LEU A 97 7.30 2.73 -1.34
N ALA A 98 6.31 3.05 -0.50
CA ALA A 98 5.67 4.36 -0.48
C ALA A 98 6.69 5.49 -0.23
N ALA A 99 7.55 5.32 0.79
CA ALA A 99 8.60 6.29 1.12
C ALA A 99 9.57 6.50 -0.06
N SER A 100 10.00 5.43 -0.74
CA SER A 100 10.89 5.55 -1.91
C SER A 100 10.24 6.20 -3.15
N LEU A 101 8.92 6.33 -3.16
CA LEU A 101 8.13 6.94 -4.23
C LEU A 101 7.60 8.33 -3.85
N ASP A 102 8.08 8.90 -2.74
CA ASP A 102 7.59 10.15 -2.15
C ASP A 102 6.06 10.15 -1.91
N LEU A 103 5.53 9.00 -1.47
CA LEU A 103 4.13 8.82 -1.09
C LEU A 103 3.98 8.50 0.39
N SER A 104 2.85 8.90 0.97
CA SER A 104 2.40 8.33 2.24
C SER A 104 1.86 6.91 2.03
N LEU A 105 1.90 6.09 3.08
CA LEU A 105 1.27 4.76 3.04
C LEU A 105 -0.25 4.86 2.78
N GLU A 106 -0.90 5.88 3.35
CA GLU A 106 -2.31 6.20 3.08
C GLU A 106 -2.56 6.43 1.58
N ALA A 107 -1.70 7.19 0.89
CA ALA A 107 -1.85 7.46 -0.54
C ALA A 107 -1.67 6.18 -1.37
N LEU A 108 -0.75 5.29 -0.97
CA LEU A 108 -0.55 4.02 -1.66
C LEU A 108 -1.76 3.07 -1.51
N LEU A 109 -2.48 3.15 -0.38
CA LEU A 109 -3.63 2.31 -0.03
C LEU A 109 -5.00 2.90 -0.40
N THR A 110 -5.04 4.15 -0.87
CA THR A 110 -6.28 4.84 -1.26
C THR A 110 -6.52 4.68 -2.74
N ASP A 111 -7.75 4.35 -3.13
CA ASP A 111 -8.11 4.29 -4.54
C ASP A 111 -8.05 5.69 -5.16
N SER A 112 -7.13 5.91 -6.10
CA SER A 112 -6.98 7.18 -6.81
C SER A 112 -7.78 7.26 -8.11
N SER A 113 -8.65 6.28 -8.38
CA SER A 113 -9.52 6.23 -9.57
C SER A 113 -10.92 6.79 -9.34
N SER A 114 -11.21 7.25 -8.11
CA SER A 114 -12.47 7.91 -7.73
C SER A 114 -12.31 9.43 -7.61
#